data_AF-A0A6I3FBQ2-F1
#
_entry.id   AF-A0A6I3FBQ2-F1
#
_cell.length_a   1.000
_cell.length_b   1.000
_cell.length_c   1.000
_cell.angle_alpha   90.00
_cell.angle_beta   90.00
_cell.angle_gamma   90.00
#
_symmetry.space_group_name_H-M   'P 1'
#
loop_
_entity.id
_entity.type
_entity.pdbx_description
1 polymer ?
#
loop_
_entity_poly.entity_id
_entity_poly.type
_entity_poly.pdbx_seq_one_letter_code
_entity_poly.pdbx_strand_id
1 'polypeptide(L)'
;FDLGFLKAAASQHNYPWPRYKVFDTVRLARSVLSKDDVIDCKLSTLSAYFRTTTTPNHRALDDARATVEVLHGIFERYGSLDITTVEDVEAFTRRLKRPKASG
;
A
#
# COMPACT_ATOMS: atom_id res chain seq x y z
N PHE A 1 -8.92 -0.31 6.74
CA PHE A 1 -9.26 -0.03 8.15
C PHE A 1 -9.38 1.47 8.35
N ASP A 2 -8.32 2.23 8.06
CA ASP A 2 -8.20 3.67 8.31
C ASP A 2 -9.30 4.51 7.65
N LEU A 3 -9.60 4.23 6.38
CA LEU A 3 -10.70 4.91 5.67
C LEU A 3 -12.08 4.70 6.33
N GLY A 4 -12.29 3.59 7.04
CA GLY A 4 -13.51 3.37 7.81
C GLY A 4 -13.64 4.37 8.95
N PHE A 5 -12.56 4.56 9.72
CA PHE A 5 -12.50 5.56 10.80
C PHE A 5 -12.67 6.98 10.26
N LEU A 6 -11.98 7.32 9.17
CA LEU A 6 -12.06 8.67 8.58
C LEU A 6 -13.46 8.97 8.02
N LYS A 7 -14.08 8.02 7.32
CA LYS A 7 -15.45 8.17 6.81
C LYS A 7 -16.47 8.28 7.94
N ALA A 8 -16.33 7.48 9.00
CA ALA A 8 -17.21 7.54 10.16
C ALA A 8 -17.12 8.90 10.86
N ALA A 9 -15.89 9.40 11.11
CA ALA A 9 -15.68 10.71 11.70
C ALA A 9 -16.21 11.84 10.79
N ALA A 10 -15.97 11.78 9.49
CA ALA A 10 -16.51 12.75 8.54
C ALA A 10 -18.05 12.76 8.56
N SER A 11 -18.66 11.58 8.56
CA SER A 11 -20.12 11.44 8.68
C SER A 11 -20.65 12.00 9.99
N GLN A 12 -19.99 11.72 11.12
CA GLN A 12 -20.40 12.20 12.45
C GLN A 12 -20.36 13.73 12.55
N HIS A 13 -19.43 14.38 11.85
CA HIS A 13 -19.23 15.82 11.88
C HIS A 13 -19.78 16.54 10.64
N ASN A 14 -20.60 15.87 9.82
CA ASN A 14 -21.21 16.40 8.60
C ASN A 14 -20.20 16.97 7.58
N TYR A 15 -18.99 16.40 7.54
CA TYR A 15 -18.02 16.71 6.50
C TYR A 15 -18.31 15.89 5.23
N PRO A 16 -18.35 16.52 4.05
CA PRO A 16 -18.44 15.77 2.80
C PRO A 16 -17.23 14.85 2.64
N TRP A 17 -17.44 13.63 2.17
CA TRP A 17 -16.37 12.69 1.85
C TRP A 17 -16.20 12.56 0.34
N PRO A 18 -15.16 13.17 -0.26
CA PRO A 18 -14.88 13.04 -1.68
C PRO A 18 -14.67 11.60 -2.13
N ARG A 19 -14.83 11.38 -3.44
CA ARG A 19 -14.45 10.13 -4.11
C ARG A 19 -12.94 10.08 -4.32
N TYR A 20 -12.19 9.92 -3.23
CA TYR A 20 -10.75 9.75 -3.29
C TYR A 20 -10.38 8.47 -4.05
N LYS A 21 -9.38 8.56 -4.91
CA LYS A 21 -8.65 7.39 -5.39
C LYS A 21 -7.82 6.87 -4.21
N VAL A 22 -7.89 5.57 -3.96
CA VAL A 22 -7.31 4.95 -2.76
C VAL A 22 -6.35 3.86 -3.18
N PHE A 23 -5.14 3.95 -2.68
CA PHE A 23 -4.19 2.85 -2.68
C PHE A 23 -4.09 2.23 -1.31
N ASP A 24 -4.28 0.91 -1.26
CA ASP A 24 -4.05 0.09 -0.08
C ASP A 24 -2.62 -0.44 -0.16
N THR A 25 -1.73 0.10 0.67
CA THR A 25 -0.29 -0.19 0.66
C THR A 25 -0.01 -1.69 0.81
N VAL A 26 -0.82 -2.43 1.57
CA VAL A 26 -0.66 -3.89 1.72
C VAL A 26 -0.98 -4.59 0.39
N ARG A 27 -1.99 -4.13 -0.36
CA ARG A 27 -2.30 -4.69 -1.67
C ARG A 27 -1.21 -4.38 -2.69
N LEU A 28 -0.66 -3.17 -2.66
CA LEU A 28 0.45 -2.81 -3.53
C LEU A 28 1.68 -3.66 -3.22
N ALA A 29 2.07 -3.78 -1.95
CA ALA A 29 3.19 -4.62 -1.52
C ALA A 29 3.06 -6.06 -2.01
N ARG A 30 1.88 -6.69 -1.81
CA ARG A 30 1.60 -8.05 -2.28
C ARG A 30 1.66 -8.24 -3.79
N SER A 31 1.58 -7.16 -4.57
CA SER A 31 1.63 -7.25 -6.02
C SER A 31 3.06 -7.23 -6.58
N VAL A 32 4.02 -6.71 -5.82
CA VAL A 32 5.42 -6.55 -6.26
C VAL A 32 6.43 -7.30 -5.38
N LEU A 33 6.00 -7.81 -4.23
CA LEU A 33 6.82 -8.62 -3.32
C LEU A 33 6.31 -10.06 -3.28
N SER A 34 7.25 -10.98 -3.24
CA SER A 34 7.05 -12.42 -3.09
C SER A 34 7.28 -12.88 -1.64
N LYS A 35 7.04 -14.16 -1.37
CA LYS A 35 7.37 -14.77 -0.07
C LYS A 35 8.88 -14.88 0.18
N ASP A 36 9.68 -14.84 -0.88
CA ASP A 36 11.13 -14.85 -0.78
C ASP A 36 11.67 -13.45 -0.40
N ASP A 37 10.88 -12.39 -0.68
CA ASP A 37 11.20 -11.03 -0.25
C ASP A 37 10.85 -10.80 1.22
N VAL A 38 9.62 -11.14 1.62
CA VAL A 38 9.09 -10.86 2.96
C VAL A 38 8.19 -12.00 3.47
N ILE A 39 8.28 -12.28 4.77
CA ILE A 39 7.47 -13.32 5.42
C ILE A 39 5.98 -12.93 5.53
N ASP A 40 5.70 -11.63 5.66
CA ASP A 40 4.38 -11.04 5.69
C ASP A 40 4.42 -9.57 5.22
N CYS A 41 3.26 -8.97 5.03
CA CYS A 41 3.13 -7.56 4.64
C CYS A 41 2.70 -6.67 5.81
N LYS A 42 3.08 -7.00 7.05
CA LYS A 42 2.88 -6.08 8.18
C LYS A 42 3.75 -4.85 8.00
N LEU A 43 3.31 -3.72 8.54
CA LEU A 43 4.05 -2.46 8.43
C LEU A 43 5.47 -2.58 8.99
N SER A 44 5.66 -3.25 10.13
CA SER A 44 6.99 -3.49 10.72
C SER A 44 7.90 -4.30 9.79
N THR A 45 7.40 -5.38 9.20
CA THR A 45 8.14 -6.22 8.26
C THR A 45 8.53 -5.46 7.00
N LEU A 46 7.59 -4.73 6.41
CA LEU A 46 7.85 -3.90 5.22
C LEU A 46 8.82 -2.76 5.53
N SER A 47 8.70 -2.13 6.69
CA SER A 47 9.59 -1.07 7.15
C SER A 47 11.04 -1.56 7.27
N ALA A 48 11.23 -2.76 7.83
CA ALA A 48 12.53 -3.41 7.90
C ALA A 48 13.08 -3.76 6.51
N TYR A 49 12.25 -4.33 5.63
CA TYR A 49 12.66 -4.70 4.27
C TYR A 49 13.10 -3.49 3.44
N PHE A 50 12.31 -2.41 3.45
CA PHE A 50 12.63 -1.17 2.74
C PHE A 50 13.59 -0.24 3.50
N ARG A 51 14.06 -0.64 4.69
CA ARG A 51 15.01 0.12 5.52
C ARG A 51 14.54 1.55 5.81
N THR A 52 13.29 1.69 6.22
CA THR A 52 12.72 3.00 6.55
C THR A 52 13.45 3.63 7.73
N THR A 53 13.57 4.95 7.71
CA THR A 53 14.16 5.73 8.80
C THR A 53 13.22 5.81 9.99
N THR A 54 11.91 5.91 9.75
CA THR A 54 10.90 5.87 10.81
C THR A 54 10.62 4.42 11.20
N THR A 55 10.72 4.12 12.50
CA THR A 55 10.32 2.82 13.05
C THR A 55 8.84 2.87 13.47
N PRO A 56 7.97 1.99 12.92
CA PRO A 56 6.59 1.88 13.37
C PRO A 56 6.52 1.52 14.85
N ASN A 57 5.69 2.23 15.60
CA ASN A 57 5.60 2.09 17.05
C ASN A 57 4.14 2.20 17.55
N HIS A 58 3.17 1.99 16.66
CA HIS A 58 1.73 2.11 16.92
C HIS A 58 1.22 3.52 17.17
N ARG A 59 2.10 4.54 17.14
CA ARG A 59 1.66 5.93 17.14
C ARG A 59 1.27 6.32 15.73
N ALA A 60 0.07 6.87 15.58
CA ALA A 60 -0.51 7.18 14.27
C ALA A 60 0.41 8.02 13.36
N LEU A 61 1.11 9.03 13.91
CA LEU A 61 2.02 9.87 13.12
C LEU A 61 3.26 9.09 12.65
N ASP A 62 3.84 8.28 13.54
CA ASP A 62 5.05 7.53 13.23
C ASP A 62 4.73 6.40 12.25
N ASP A 63 3.60 5.70 12.43
CA ASP A 63 3.11 4.69 11.49
C ASP A 63 2.74 5.28 10.13
N ALA A 64 2.18 6.50 10.08
CA ALA A 64 1.90 7.19 8.82
C ALA A 64 3.20 7.56 8.08
N ARG A 65 4.22 8.05 8.79
CA ARG A 65 5.55 8.33 8.22
C ARG A 65 6.21 7.07 7.67
N ALA A 66 6.25 6.00 8.46
CA ALA A 66 6.78 4.72 8.01
C ALA A 66 6.00 4.17 6.80
N THR A 67 4.68 4.32 6.78
CA THR A 67 3.85 3.91 5.63
C THR A 67 4.19 4.66 4.35
N VAL A 68 4.51 5.97 4.43
CA VAL A 68 4.95 6.77 3.27
C VAL A 68 6.31 6.28 2.76
N GLU A 69 7.27 6.02 3.66
CA GLU A 69 8.57 5.48 3.26
C GLU A 69 8.45 4.08 2.62
N VAL A 70 7.61 3.20 3.18
CA VAL A 70 7.28 1.91 2.56
C VAL A 70 6.63 2.10 1.18
N LEU A 71 5.74 3.08 1.03
CA LEU A 71 5.10 3.37 -0.25
C LEU A 71 6.13 3.80 -1.30
N HIS A 72 7.12 4.63 -0.93
CA HIS A 72 8.23 4.99 -1.82
C HIS A 72 9.01 3.75 -2.27
N GLY A 73 9.38 2.85 -1.35
CA GLY A 73 10.07 1.61 -1.71
C GLY A 73 9.24 0.71 -2.64
N ILE A 74 7.92 0.66 -2.46
CA ILE A 74 7.02 -0.06 -3.38
C ILE A 74 7.01 0.60 -4.76
N PHE A 75 7.02 1.93 -4.86
CA PHE A 75 7.10 2.63 -6.13
C PHE A 75 8.43 2.40 -6.85
N GLU A 76 9.55 2.30 -6.13
CA GLU A 76 10.83 1.91 -6.73
C GLU A 76 10.76 0.49 -7.34
N ARG A 77 10.07 -0.44 -6.67
CA ARG A 77 9.83 -1.79 -7.23
C ARG A 77 8.96 -1.74 -8.48
N TYR A 78 7.91 -0.94 -8.50
CA TYR A 78 7.12 -0.72 -9.73
C TYR A 78 7.94 -0.12 -10.85
N GLY A 79 8.82 0.85 -10.54
CA GLY A 79 9.72 1.45 -11.52
C GLY A 79 10.64 0.41 -12.18
N SER A 80 11.11 -0.60 -11.43
CA SER A 80 11.89 -1.71 -12.00
C SER A 80 11.11 -2.64 -12.95
N LEU A 81 9.79 -2.47 -13.02
CA LEU A 81 8.87 -3.20 -13.90
C LEU A 81 8.27 -2.28 -14.98
N ASP A 82 8.84 -1.10 -15.20
CA ASP A 82 8.35 -0.05 -16.11
C ASP A 82 6.92 0.45 -15.82
N ILE A 83 6.45 0.27 -14.57
CA ILE A 83 5.15 0.76 -14.12
C ILE A 83 5.35 2.15 -13.51
N THR A 84 4.89 3.18 -14.21
CA THR A 84 5.19 4.58 -13.86
C THR A 84 3.95 5.47 -13.71
N THR A 85 2.78 4.99 -14.14
CA THR A 85 1.52 5.72 -13.98
C THR A 85 0.57 5.02 -13.00
N VAL A 86 -0.39 5.80 -12.51
CA VAL A 86 -1.45 5.30 -11.63
C VAL A 86 -2.30 4.27 -12.37
N GLU A 87 -2.55 4.50 -13.66
CA GLU A 87 -3.30 3.62 -14.56
C GLU A 87 -2.57 2.29 -14.76
N ASP A 88 -1.24 2.31 -14.87
CA ASP A 88 -0.41 1.09 -14.98
C ASP A 88 -0.48 0.25 -13.73
N VAL A 89 -0.38 0.87 -12.54
CA VAL A 89 -0.53 0.17 -11.26
C VAL A 89 -1.89 -0.51 -11.17
N GLU A 90 -2.96 0.17 -11.60
CA GLU A 90 -4.30 -0.42 -11.62
C GLU A 90 -4.42 -1.56 -12.64
N ALA A 91 -3.84 -1.43 -13.83
CA ALA A 91 -3.84 -2.48 -14.85
C ALA A 91 -3.06 -3.72 -14.37
N PHE A 92 -1.88 -3.51 -13.80
CA PHE A 92 -1.01 -4.55 -13.28
C PHE A 92 -1.66 -5.31 -12.12
N THR A 93 -2.20 -4.60 -11.13
CA THR A 93 -2.86 -5.22 -9.97
C THR A 93 -4.16 -5.96 -10.36
N ARG A 94 -4.88 -5.51 -11.40
CA ARG A 94 -6.02 -6.28 -11.98
C ARG A 94 -5.56 -7.58 -12.63
N ARG A 95 -4.44 -7.58 -13.37
CA ARG A 95 -3.90 -8.78 -14.02
C ARG A 95 -3.62 -9.90 -13.03
N LEU A 96 -3.03 -9.55 -11.87
CA LEU A 96 -2.71 -10.51 -10.81
C LEU A 96 -3.94 -11.16 -10.16
N LYS A 97 -5.11 -10.52 -10.25
CA LYS A 97 -6.36 -11.09 -9.71
C LYS A 97 -7.01 -12.13 -10.62
N ARG A 98 -6.64 -12.20 -11.90
CA ARG A 98 -7.12 -13.28 -12.78
C ARG A 98 -6.30 -14.54 -12.50
N PRO A 99 -6.93 -15.69 -12.17
CA PRO A 99 -6.21 -16.96 -12.16
C PRO A 99 -5.60 -17.17 -13.55
N LYS A 100 -4.37 -17.72 -13.62
CA LYS A 100 -3.88 -18.27 -14.89
C LYS A 100 -4.93 -19.28 -15.36
N ALA A 101 -5.48 -19.10 -16.57
CA ALA A 101 -6.14 -20.18 -17.25
C ALA A 101 -5.06 -21.26 -17.47
N SER A 102 -5.14 -22.34 -16.70
CA SER A 102 -4.30 -23.52 -16.89
C SER A 102 -4.64 -24.10 -18.26
N GLY A 103 -3.72 -23.99 -19.20
CA GLY A 103 -3.70 -24.77 -20.44
C GLY A 103 -2.92 -26.06 -20.23
#